data_AF-A0A6J5FLF8-F1
#
_entry.id   AF-A0A6J5FLF8-F1
#
_cell.length_a   1.000
_cell.length_b   1.000
_cell.length_c   1.000
_cell.angle_alpha   90.00
_cell.angle_beta   90.00
_cell.angle_gamma   90.00
#
_symmetry.space_group_name_H-M   'P 1'
#
loop_
_entity.id
_entity.type
_entity.pdbx_description
1 polymer ?
#
loop_
_entity_poly.entity_id
_entity_poly.type
_entity_poly.pdbx_seq_one_letter_code
_entity_poly.pdbx_strand_id
1 'polypeptide(L)'
;MTNGRVHVTRRFVFNADLHDFFGTINFGRVRGFFIKDRNFALHPDVATVIAQIACFENKLPQGSPCSPVISNLLAHPMDILLSSLAAKHSASYTRYADDLTFSTNNPTFPPEIAALNGDHTWVPGAELDRLVSRSGFAFNPSKTRLQYRDSRQEVTGLTVNQKVNVPATYRYTVRAMAHSLFTTGAFEFVYKKRDANGTIILENRKAGENKQLLGMLSYIDHVDRFNHKLAIENGREFESTAGRVALFRRFLYFDLFYGLREPIIVCEGKTDNVYLRCAIKALSATYPSLVEAGAPPKLKVRFYKYAETRTGEITELTGGVGGICKLLKHYHTDVQHCFKAPAPRFPVIVLIDNDKGAHSVYEALAGITKKKKPQGLADFIHVTSNLYVVPTPRGPNNSETAIEDFFDEATLKEELNGRKFDRSNHTDDKPGFYGKGHFARDVVAKKAGTINFDGFKAILDRIIKVTDDYQAKLAKP
;
A
#
# COMPACT_ATOMS: atom_id res chain seq x y z
N MET A 1 8.11 12.57 8.25
CA MET A 1 7.11 13.00 9.27
C MET A 1 7.74 13.45 10.58
N THR A 2 8.65 12.68 11.18
CA THR A 2 9.36 13.05 12.41
C THR A 2 10.13 14.38 12.27
N ASN A 3 10.76 14.62 11.12
CA ASN A 3 11.38 15.89 10.74
C ASN A 3 10.42 17.09 10.92
N GLY A 4 9.29 17.07 10.20
CA GLY A 4 8.29 18.12 10.27
C GLY A 4 7.62 18.28 11.65
N ARG A 5 7.54 17.23 12.46
CA ARG A 5 6.88 17.26 13.78
C ARG A 5 7.50 18.30 14.72
N VAL A 6 8.82 18.48 14.68
CA VAL A 6 9.55 19.45 15.52
C VAL A 6 9.11 20.91 15.25
N HIS A 7 8.66 21.15 14.03
CA HIS A 7 8.31 22.47 13.50
C HIS A 7 6.80 22.75 13.49
N VAL A 8 6.00 21.90 14.13
CA VAL A 8 4.55 22.08 14.23
C VAL A 8 4.21 23.27 15.12
N THR A 9 3.19 24.05 14.73
CA THR A 9 2.66 25.20 15.52
C THR A 9 3.68 26.31 15.81
N ARG A 10 4.62 26.54 14.87
CA ARG A 10 5.67 27.55 15.03
C ARG A 10 5.29 28.88 14.40
N ARG A 11 5.68 29.99 15.02
CA ARG A 11 5.45 31.34 14.48
C ARG A 11 6.17 31.54 13.14
N PHE A 12 7.39 31.03 13.05
CA PHE A 12 8.23 31.09 11.85
C PHE A 12 8.86 29.73 11.56
N VAL A 13 8.91 29.37 10.27
CA VAL A 13 9.61 28.18 9.77
C VAL A 13 10.50 28.61 8.60
N PHE A 14 11.81 28.50 8.78
CA PHE A 14 12.82 28.77 7.76
C PHE A 14 13.30 27.46 7.15
N ASN A 15 13.27 27.37 5.83
CA ASN A 15 13.80 26.25 5.07
C ASN A 15 14.95 26.72 4.18
N ALA A 16 16.02 25.94 4.13
CA ALA A 16 17.12 26.11 3.21
C ALA A 16 17.57 24.74 2.71
N ASP A 17 18.09 24.68 1.49
CA ASP A 17 18.50 23.45 0.82
C ASP A 17 20.00 23.54 0.51
N LEU A 18 20.74 22.45 0.71
CA LEU A 18 22.15 22.38 0.36
C LEU A 18 22.32 22.08 -1.12
N HIS A 19 23.05 22.94 -1.83
CA HIS A 19 23.33 22.78 -3.24
C HIS A 19 24.19 21.53 -3.50
N ASP A 20 23.71 20.65 -4.38
CA ASP A 20 24.38 19.41 -4.80
C ASP A 20 24.98 18.61 -3.62
N PHE A 21 24.16 18.37 -2.59
CA PHE A 21 24.62 17.76 -1.34
C PHE A 21 25.38 16.45 -1.52
N PHE A 22 24.84 15.51 -2.31
CA PHE A 22 25.50 14.23 -2.59
C PHE A 22 26.72 14.39 -3.50
N GLY A 23 26.66 15.28 -4.51
CA GLY A 23 27.77 15.57 -5.40
C GLY A 23 28.98 16.19 -4.69
N THR A 24 28.71 16.97 -3.64
CA THR A 24 29.73 17.64 -2.81
C THR A 24 30.45 16.68 -1.85
N ILE A 25 29.92 15.46 -1.64
CA ILE A 25 30.56 14.41 -0.83
C ILE A 25 31.38 13.51 -1.75
N ASN A 26 32.66 13.88 -1.90
CA ASN A 26 33.59 13.19 -2.78
C ASN A 26 34.35 12.03 -2.10
N PHE A 27 35.10 11.28 -2.90
CA PHE A 27 35.91 10.14 -2.45
C PHE A 27 36.82 10.49 -1.27
N GLY A 28 37.52 11.62 -1.35
CA GLY A 28 38.45 12.07 -0.33
C GLY A 28 37.76 12.37 1.01
N ARG A 29 36.55 12.94 0.97
CA ARG A 29 35.75 13.20 2.18
C ARG A 29 35.31 11.90 2.84
N VAL A 30 34.81 10.94 2.06
CA VAL A 30 34.36 9.62 2.58
C VAL A 30 35.54 8.87 3.19
N ARG A 31 36.64 8.73 2.45
CA ARG A 31 37.87 8.07 2.93
C ARG A 31 38.41 8.76 4.17
N GLY A 32 38.52 10.10 4.14
CA GLY A 32 39.04 10.89 5.25
C GLY A 32 38.19 10.78 6.51
N PHE A 33 36.86 10.73 6.37
CA PHE A 33 35.95 10.52 7.49
C PHE A 33 36.20 9.17 8.17
N PHE A 34 36.21 8.07 7.41
CA PHE A 34 36.38 6.73 7.99
C PHE A 34 37.76 6.49 8.62
N ILE A 35 38.80 7.21 8.18
CA ILE A 35 40.13 7.18 8.80
C ILE A 35 40.16 7.98 10.10
N LYS A 36 39.58 9.19 10.08
CA LYS A 36 39.77 10.19 11.16
C LYS A 36 38.70 10.15 12.25
N ASP A 37 37.52 9.64 11.95
CA ASP A 37 36.45 9.54 12.94
C ASP A 37 36.85 8.58 14.05
N ARG A 38 36.66 8.98 15.31
CA ARG A 38 37.14 8.23 16.48
C ARG A 38 36.42 6.91 16.70
N ASN A 39 35.16 6.79 16.26
CA ASN A 39 34.38 5.56 16.44
C ASN A 39 34.73 4.53 15.37
N PHE A 40 35.17 4.98 14.19
CA PHE A 40 35.57 4.11 13.09
C PHE A 40 37.07 3.82 13.10
N ALA A 41 37.90 4.86 13.05
CA ALA A 41 39.38 4.80 13.06
C ALA A 41 39.94 3.70 12.13
N LEU A 42 39.39 3.57 10.92
CA LEU A 42 39.72 2.46 10.03
C LEU A 42 41.12 2.60 9.43
N HIS A 43 41.76 1.47 9.18
CA HIS A 43 43.00 1.42 8.40
C HIS A 43 42.80 2.10 7.03
N PRO A 44 43.76 2.90 6.53
CA PRO A 44 43.62 3.63 5.26
C PRO A 44 43.17 2.78 4.07
N ASP A 45 43.62 1.53 3.98
CA ASP A 45 43.24 0.62 2.88
C ASP A 45 41.76 0.24 2.95
N VAL A 46 41.24 -0.06 4.14
CA VAL A 46 39.81 -0.39 4.34
C VAL A 46 38.94 0.82 4.02
N ALA A 47 39.31 2.00 4.51
CA ALA A 47 38.60 3.24 4.20
C ALA A 47 38.63 3.57 2.69
N THR A 48 39.73 3.23 2.00
CA THR A 48 39.85 3.38 0.55
C THR A 48 38.88 2.48 -0.18
N VAL A 49 38.80 1.19 0.19
CA VAL A 49 37.86 0.24 -0.41
C VAL A 49 36.41 0.67 -0.18
N ILE A 50 36.06 1.11 1.04
CA ILE A 50 34.72 1.63 1.33
C ILE A 50 34.41 2.84 0.44
N ALA A 51 35.35 3.79 0.30
CA ALA A 51 35.17 4.95 -0.55
C ALA A 51 35.04 4.57 -2.04
N GLN A 52 35.74 3.54 -2.52
CA GLN A 52 35.63 3.03 -3.90
C GLN A 52 34.27 2.39 -4.16
N ILE A 53 33.69 1.70 -3.17
CA ILE A 53 32.36 1.11 -3.27
C ILE A 53 31.27 2.20 -3.19
N ALA A 54 31.45 3.16 -2.29
CA ALA A 54 30.45 4.19 -2.00
C ALA A 54 30.38 5.28 -3.06
N CYS A 55 31.50 5.65 -3.68
CA CYS A 55 31.58 6.75 -4.62
C CYS A 55 31.63 6.26 -6.08
N PHE A 56 30.89 6.94 -6.94
CA PHE A 56 30.94 6.79 -8.40
C PHE A 56 31.22 8.16 -9.01
N GLU A 57 32.15 8.27 -9.98
CA GLU A 57 32.58 9.56 -10.55
C GLU A 57 32.95 10.61 -9.49
N ASN A 58 33.68 10.18 -8.44
CA ASN A 58 34.13 11.04 -7.34
C ASN A 58 33.02 11.73 -6.52
N LYS A 59 31.81 11.15 -6.47
CA LYS A 59 30.67 11.64 -5.68
C LYS A 59 29.86 10.49 -5.10
N LEU A 60 29.01 10.76 -4.10
CA LEU A 60 27.99 9.79 -3.70
C LEU A 60 26.88 9.70 -4.77
N PRO A 61 26.63 8.53 -5.36
CA PRO A 61 25.60 8.38 -6.37
C PRO A 61 24.21 8.42 -5.72
N GLN A 62 23.27 9.13 -6.35
CA GLN A 62 21.87 9.08 -5.96
C GLN A 62 21.28 7.70 -6.32
N GLY A 63 20.52 7.11 -5.40
CA GLY A 63 19.93 5.77 -5.58
C GLY A 63 20.76 4.61 -5.00
N SER A 64 22.02 4.84 -4.60
CA SER A 64 22.78 3.84 -3.84
C SER A 64 22.24 3.73 -2.40
N PRO A 65 22.09 2.51 -1.86
CA PRO A 65 21.64 2.31 -0.47
C PRO A 65 22.65 2.83 0.56
N CYS A 66 23.94 2.93 0.20
CA CYS A 66 24.98 3.41 1.10
C CYS A 66 25.01 4.95 1.20
N SER A 67 24.64 5.65 0.13
CA SER A 67 24.77 7.11 0.06
C SER A 67 24.02 7.85 1.19
N PRO A 68 22.74 7.56 1.51
CA PRO A 68 22.03 8.25 2.59
C PRO A 68 22.66 8.05 3.98
N VAL A 69 23.23 6.86 4.23
CA VAL A 69 23.87 6.56 5.52
C VAL A 69 25.17 7.34 5.64
N ILE A 70 26.03 7.25 4.63
CA ILE A 70 27.32 7.93 4.59
C ILE A 70 27.13 9.44 4.64
N SER A 71 26.21 10.00 3.85
CA SER A 71 25.97 11.45 3.84
C SER A 71 25.51 11.97 5.20
N ASN A 72 24.70 11.20 5.94
CA ASN A 72 24.29 11.58 7.28
C ASN A 72 25.43 11.54 8.30
N LEU A 73 26.33 10.55 8.22
CA LEU A 73 27.52 10.49 9.07
C LEU A 73 28.44 11.69 8.81
N LEU A 74 28.70 12.02 7.55
CA LEU A 74 29.56 13.15 7.18
C LEU A 74 28.98 14.52 7.52
N ALA A 75 27.65 14.66 7.48
CA ALA A 75 26.97 15.90 7.85
C ALA A 75 26.79 16.05 9.37
N HIS A 76 27.02 15.01 10.17
CA HIS A 76 26.78 15.04 11.62
C HIS A 76 27.57 16.13 12.36
N PRO A 77 28.87 16.39 12.08
CA PRO A 77 29.60 17.49 12.73
C PRO A 77 28.99 18.87 12.44
N MET A 78 28.46 19.08 11.23
CA MET A 78 27.71 20.27 10.88
C MET A 78 26.41 20.34 11.69
N ASP A 79 25.67 19.24 11.80
CA ASP A 79 24.41 19.19 12.55
C ASP A 79 24.59 19.55 14.04
N ILE A 80 25.71 19.17 14.67
CA ILE A 80 26.03 19.56 16.06
C ILE A 80 26.13 21.09 16.17
N LEU A 81 26.85 21.73 15.24
CA LEU A 81 27.05 23.17 15.23
C LEU A 81 25.74 23.92 14.95
N LEU A 82 24.95 23.44 13.98
CA LEU A 82 23.67 24.04 13.64
C LEU A 82 22.62 23.86 14.75
N SER A 83 22.64 22.72 15.44
CA SER A 83 21.81 22.50 16.63
C SER A 83 22.17 23.46 17.75
N SER A 84 23.48 23.71 17.97
CA SER A 84 23.95 24.69 18.96
C SER A 84 23.55 26.12 18.59
N LEU A 85 23.69 26.51 17.32
CA LEU A 85 23.22 27.80 16.82
C LEU A 85 21.71 27.98 17.04
N ALA A 86 20.91 26.97 16.70
CA ALA A 86 19.46 27.03 16.92
C ALA A 86 19.11 27.16 18.41
N ALA A 87 19.74 26.36 19.27
CA ALA A 87 19.52 26.39 20.72
C ALA A 87 19.85 27.77 21.33
N LYS A 88 20.95 28.39 20.90
CA LYS A 88 21.36 29.75 21.33
C LYS A 88 20.26 30.79 21.11
N HIS A 89 19.46 30.63 20.05
CA HIS A 89 18.38 31.56 19.70
C HIS A 89 16.98 31.02 20.04
N SER A 90 16.87 30.01 20.91
CA SER A 90 15.60 29.35 21.24
C SER A 90 14.81 28.88 20.00
N ALA A 91 15.53 28.48 18.96
CA ALA A 91 14.99 27.90 17.75
C ALA A 91 15.16 26.37 17.79
N SER A 92 14.35 25.67 17.01
CA SER A 92 14.49 24.24 16.76
C SER A 92 15.11 24.02 15.38
N TYR A 93 15.96 23.02 15.26
CA TYR A 93 16.64 22.63 14.01
C TYR A 93 16.35 21.17 13.69
N THR A 94 16.13 20.87 12.41
CA THR A 94 16.18 19.51 11.87
C THR A 94 16.79 19.52 10.46
N ARG A 95 17.32 18.36 10.05
CA ARG A 95 17.81 18.12 8.70
C ARG A 95 17.20 16.85 8.12
N TYR A 96 16.78 16.92 6.86
CA TYR A 96 16.38 15.77 6.07
C TYR A 96 17.17 15.76 4.75
N ALA A 97 18.18 14.90 4.68
CA ALA A 97 19.17 14.94 3.59
C ALA A 97 19.78 16.35 3.45
N ASP A 98 19.50 17.03 2.35
CA ASP A 98 19.92 18.39 1.98
C ASP A 98 19.00 19.50 2.50
N ASP A 99 17.76 19.16 2.89
CA ASP A 99 16.80 20.12 3.46
C ASP A 99 17.13 20.42 4.93
N LEU A 100 17.50 21.67 5.22
CA LEU A 100 17.63 22.22 6.57
C LEU A 100 16.35 22.95 6.95
N THR A 101 15.88 22.75 8.18
CA THR A 101 14.70 23.46 8.71
C THR A 101 14.98 24.03 10.08
N PHE A 102 14.73 25.33 10.23
CA PHE A 102 14.76 26.04 11.51
C PHE A 102 13.38 26.59 11.82
N SER A 103 13.00 26.65 13.10
CA SER A 103 11.73 27.27 13.48
C SER A 103 11.78 27.86 14.87
N THR A 104 11.01 28.92 15.11
CA THR A 104 10.92 29.55 16.43
C THR A 104 9.53 30.14 16.67
N ASN A 105 9.22 30.38 17.95
CA ASN A 105 8.06 31.15 18.41
C ASN A 105 8.42 32.57 18.87
N ASN A 106 9.70 32.95 18.79
CA ASN A 106 10.15 34.31 19.11
C ASN A 106 9.41 35.35 18.27
N PRO A 107 9.23 36.59 18.76
CA PRO A 107 8.55 37.64 18.03
C PRO A 107 9.16 37.98 16.66
N THR A 108 10.49 37.86 16.56
CA THR A 108 11.29 38.06 15.36
C THR A 108 12.13 36.82 15.07
N PHE A 109 12.45 36.59 13.79
CA PHE A 109 13.33 35.50 13.39
C PHE A 109 14.81 35.92 13.59
N PRO A 110 15.69 35.04 14.11
CA PRO A 110 17.08 35.39 14.39
C PRO A 110 17.89 35.72 13.12
N PRO A 111 18.49 36.92 13.00
CA PRO A 111 19.26 37.32 11.81
C PRO A 111 20.53 36.48 11.59
N GLU A 112 21.08 35.86 12.64
CA GLU A 112 22.21 34.93 12.54
C GLU A 112 21.85 33.63 11.80
N ILE A 113 20.56 33.27 11.78
CA ILE A 113 20.04 32.08 11.11
C ILE A 113 19.47 32.44 9.73
N ALA A 114 18.66 33.48 9.63
CA ALA A 114 18.15 33.97 8.35
C ALA A 114 17.93 35.48 8.39
N ALA A 115 18.29 36.16 7.31
CA ALA A 115 18.16 37.60 7.17
C ALA A 115 17.29 37.94 5.95
N LEU A 116 16.55 39.05 6.06
CA LEU A 116 15.82 39.62 4.94
C LEU A 116 16.80 40.40 4.06
N ASN A 117 16.81 40.13 2.77
CA ASN A 117 17.55 40.89 1.77
C ASN A 117 16.64 41.98 1.15
N GLY A 118 17.24 42.95 0.47
CA GLY A 118 16.55 44.15 -0.06
C GLY A 118 15.34 43.88 -0.94
N ASP A 119 15.31 42.73 -1.64
CA ASP A 119 14.24 42.36 -2.57
C ASP A 119 13.10 41.54 -1.91
N HIS A 120 12.89 41.70 -0.60
CA HIS A 120 11.96 40.86 0.19
C HIS A 120 12.25 39.35 0.15
N THR A 121 13.46 38.97 -0.25
CA THR A 121 13.92 37.58 -0.29
C THR A 121 14.62 37.24 1.01
N TRP A 122 14.41 36.02 1.52
CA TRP A 122 15.09 35.53 2.71
C TRP A 122 16.35 34.76 2.30
N VAL A 123 17.47 35.07 2.93
CA VAL A 123 18.75 34.40 2.73
C VAL A 123 19.25 33.78 4.04
N PRO A 124 20.13 32.78 4.00
CA PRO A 124 20.82 32.28 5.19
C PRO A 124 21.56 33.42 5.90
N GLY A 125 21.45 33.46 7.23
CA GLY A 125 22.16 34.43 8.06
C GLY A 125 23.66 34.19 8.05
N ALA A 126 24.44 35.23 8.39
CA ALA A 126 25.90 35.19 8.26
C ALA A 126 26.55 34.04 9.06
N GLU A 127 26.05 33.74 10.26
CA GLU A 127 26.60 32.65 11.08
C GLU A 127 26.20 31.28 10.54
N LEU A 128 24.96 31.10 10.10
CA LEU A 128 24.51 29.87 9.44
C LEU A 128 25.35 29.59 8.17
N ASP A 129 25.52 30.60 7.31
CA ASP A 129 26.30 30.49 6.08
C ASP A 129 27.77 30.13 6.35
N ARG A 130 28.38 30.78 7.35
CA ARG A 130 29.74 30.47 7.80
C ARG A 130 29.89 29.02 8.25
N LEU A 131 28.95 28.49 9.03
CA LEU A 131 29.01 27.12 9.55
C LEU A 131 28.83 26.07 8.44
N VAL A 132 27.92 26.32 7.50
CA VAL A 132 27.69 25.44 6.34
C VAL A 132 28.88 25.46 5.38
N SER A 133 29.40 26.64 5.06
CA SER A 133 30.60 26.82 4.22
C SER A 133 31.83 26.16 4.84
N ARG A 134 32.04 26.33 6.15
CA ARG A 134 33.12 25.65 6.89
C ARG A 134 33.01 24.12 6.83
N SER A 135 31.79 23.61 6.72
CA SER A 135 31.53 22.18 6.59
C SER A 135 31.65 21.68 5.14
N GLY A 136 32.07 22.54 4.20
CA GLY A 136 32.26 22.21 2.80
C GLY A 136 30.96 21.98 2.05
N PHE A 137 29.91 22.73 2.38
CA PHE A 137 28.64 22.75 1.66
C PHE A 137 28.28 24.19 1.29
N ALA A 138 27.34 24.36 0.37
CA ALA A 138 26.80 25.66 -0.01
C ALA A 138 25.28 25.60 -0.05
N PHE A 139 24.61 26.75 0.12
CA PHE A 139 23.16 26.83 0.01
C PHE A 139 22.69 26.96 -1.43
N ASN A 140 21.47 26.49 -1.69
CA ASN A 140 20.72 26.73 -2.92
C ASN A 140 19.77 27.93 -2.72
N PRO A 141 20.09 29.12 -3.26
CA PRO A 141 19.31 30.34 -3.01
C PRO A 141 17.84 30.21 -3.46
N SER A 142 17.58 29.46 -4.54
CA SER A 142 16.24 29.30 -5.10
C SER A 142 15.28 28.51 -4.23
N LYS A 143 15.79 27.76 -3.24
CA LYS A 143 15.00 26.91 -2.34
C LYS A 143 14.97 27.43 -0.90
N THR A 144 15.59 28.59 -0.65
CA THR A 144 15.58 29.24 0.66
C THR A 144 14.32 30.06 0.84
N ARG A 145 13.62 29.89 1.97
CA ARG A 145 12.40 30.65 2.28
C ARG A 145 12.11 30.70 3.78
N LEU A 146 11.51 31.81 4.23
CA LEU A 146 10.87 31.92 5.53
C LEU A 146 9.34 31.88 5.39
N GLN A 147 8.69 31.08 6.21
CA GLN A 147 7.23 30.89 6.22
C GLN A 147 6.64 31.33 7.55
N TYR A 148 5.65 32.22 7.47
CA TYR A 148 4.94 32.80 8.61
C TYR A 148 3.74 31.94 8.99
N ARG A 149 3.33 31.97 10.26
CA ARG A 149 2.22 31.14 10.80
C ARG A 149 0.86 31.40 10.17
N ASP A 150 0.60 32.62 9.71
CA ASP A 150 -0.59 33.05 8.98
C ASP A 150 -0.58 32.63 7.50
N SER A 151 0.59 32.22 7.00
CA SER A 151 0.77 31.58 5.70
C SER A 151 0.91 30.06 5.82
N ARG A 152 0.84 29.33 4.70
CA ARG A 152 1.13 27.89 4.71
C ARG A 152 2.59 27.66 5.08
N GLN A 153 2.83 26.86 6.10
CA GLN A 153 4.15 26.39 6.51
C GLN A 153 4.34 24.95 6.09
N GLU A 154 5.43 24.68 5.38
CA GLU A 154 5.74 23.37 4.81
C GLU A 154 7.17 22.94 5.13
N VAL A 155 7.32 21.70 5.58
CA VAL A 155 8.60 21.03 5.83
C VAL A 155 8.60 19.71 5.07
N THR A 156 9.56 19.52 4.16
CA THR A 156 9.72 18.27 3.37
C THR A 156 8.42 17.83 2.68
N GLY A 157 7.68 18.76 2.06
CA GLY A 157 6.41 18.45 1.37
C GLY A 157 5.18 18.30 2.27
N LEU A 158 5.33 18.42 3.59
CA LEU A 158 4.24 18.28 4.58
C LEU A 158 3.93 19.63 5.21
N THR A 159 2.65 19.96 5.29
CA THR A 159 2.19 21.14 6.04
C THR A 159 2.36 20.93 7.54
N VAL A 160 2.77 21.97 8.27
CA VAL A 160 3.08 21.89 9.71
C VAL A 160 2.39 22.95 10.58
N ASN A 161 1.52 23.79 10.02
CA ASN A 161 0.87 24.88 10.77
C ASN A 161 0.20 24.42 12.09
N GLN A 162 -0.44 23.25 12.08
CA GLN A 162 -1.17 22.72 13.25
C GLN A 162 -0.78 21.29 13.60
N LYS A 163 -0.55 20.46 12.59
CA LYS A 163 -0.09 19.07 12.67
C LYS A 163 0.66 18.75 11.39
N VAL A 164 1.45 17.67 11.40
CA VAL A 164 2.07 17.15 10.17
C VAL A 164 0.97 16.63 9.26
N ASN A 165 0.72 17.30 8.14
CA ASN A 165 -0.40 16.95 7.26
C ASN A 165 0.00 17.03 5.78
N VAL A 166 -0.59 16.16 4.98
CA VAL A 166 -0.48 16.24 3.52
C VAL A 166 -1.13 17.57 3.05
N PRO A 167 -0.55 18.29 2.07
CA PRO A 167 -1.19 19.48 1.52
C PRO A 167 -2.60 19.19 0.99
N ALA A 168 -3.54 20.12 1.21
CA ALA A 168 -4.92 19.97 0.73
C ALA A 168 -4.99 19.82 -0.81
N THR A 169 -4.16 20.58 -1.53
CA THR A 169 -4.02 20.52 -2.98
C THR A 169 -3.64 19.12 -3.47
N TYR A 170 -2.73 18.44 -2.77
CA TYR A 170 -2.36 17.06 -3.07
C TYR A 170 -3.55 16.12 -2.88
N ARG A 171 -4.26 16.22 -1.75
CA ARG A 171 -5.46 15.40 -1.50
C ARG A 171 -6.56 15.61 -2.54
N TYR A 172 -6.81 16.86 -2.95
CA TYR A 172 -7.79 17.17 -3.98
C TYR A 172 -7.39 16.61 -5.35
N THR A 173 -6.11 16.67 -5.68
CA THR A 173 -5.56 16.07 -6.91
C THR A 173 -5.77 14.56 -6.92
N VAL A 174 -5.41 13.87 -5.83
CA VAL A 174 -5.62 12.42 -5.68
C VAL A 174 -7.11 12.06 -5.78
N ARG A 175 -7.99 12.84 -5.15
CA ARG A 175 -9.44 12.64 -5.21
C ARG A 175 -9.97 12.80 -6.64
N ALA A 176 -9.48 13.78 -7.39
CA ALA A 176 -9.86 14.00 -8.78
C ALA A 176 -9.38 12.84 -9.68
N MET A 177 -8.14 12.37 -9.51
CA MET A 177 -7.62 11.20 -10.23
C MET A 177 -8.44 9.94 -9.94
N ALA A 178 -8.76 9.68 -8.68
CA ALA A 178 -9.62 8.56 -8.28
C ALA A 178 -11.02 8.67 -8.89
N HIS A 179 -11.61 9.87 -8.87
CA HIS A 179 -12.91 10.11 -9.50
C HIS A 179 -12.87 9.82 -11.01
N SER A 180 -11.88 10.35 -11.73
CA SER A 180 -11.67 10.07 -13.16
C SER A 180 -11.55 8.58 -13.44
N LEU A 181 -10.77 7.86 -12.62
CA LEU A 181 -10.62 6.41 -12.75
C LEU A 181 -11.97 5.70 -12.60
N PHE A 182 -12.77 6.07 -11.59
CA PHE A 182 -14.07 5.44 -11.33
C PHE A 182 -15.11 5.74 -12.40
N THR A 183 -15.03 6.88 -13.09
CA THR A 183 -16.02 7.31 -14.08
C THR A 183 -15.63 6.98 -15.51
N THR A 184 -14.35 6.95 -15.84
CA THR A 184 -13.87 6.75 -17.22
C THR A 184 -13.04 5.48 -17.41
N GLY A 185 -12.58 4.87 -16.31
CA GLY A 185 -11.64 3.75 -16.35
C GLY A 185 -10.17 4.16 -16.47
N ALA A 186 -9.88 5.46 -16.57
CA ALA A 186 -8.53 5.99 -16.68
C ALA A 186 -8.39 7.35 -15.95
N PHE A 187 -7.15 7.79 -15.77
CA PHE A 187 -6.85 9.13 -15.27
C PHE A 187 -5.52 9.61 -15.87
N GLU A 188 -5.31 10.93 -15.88
CA GLU A 188 -4.03 11.51 -16.27
C GLU A 188 -3.14 11.68 -15.05
N PHE A 189 -1.89 11.26 -15.17
CA PHE A 189 -0.84 11.62 -14.23
C PHE A 189 -0.05 12.80 -14.80
N VAL A 190 -0.18 13.96 -14.14
CA VAL A 190 0.43 15.21 -14.59
C VAL A 190 1.62 15.54 -13.71
N TYR A 191 2.81 15.50 -14.30
CA TYR A 191 4.04 15.99 -13.69
C TYR A 191 4.37 17.37 -14.24
N LYS A 192 4.37 18.38 -13.36
CA LYS A 192 4.76 19.75 -13.71
C LYS A 192 6.11 20.06 -13.08
N LYS A 193 7.12 20.34 -13.91
CA LYS A 193 8.37 20.95 -13.45
C LYS A 193 8.23 22.46 -13.57
N ARG A 194 8.50 23.15 -12.48
CA ARG A 194 8.57 24.62 -12.46
C ARG A 194 10.02 25.06 -12.42
N ASP A 195 10.33 26.20 -13.03
CA ASP A 195 11.60 26.87 -12.83
C ASP A 195 11.64 27.62 -11.48
N ALA A 196 12.76 28.30 -11.23
CA ALA A 196 12.97 29.12 -10.03
C ALA A 196 11.96 30.28 -9.90
N ASN A 197 11.34 30.70 -11.00
CA ASN A 197 10.34 31.79 -11.03
C ASN A 197 8.90 31.27 -10.90
N GLY A 198 8.72 29.95 -10.76
CA GLY A 198 7.42 29.31 -10.63
C GLY A 198 6.70 29.08 -11.97
N THR A 199 7.33 29.41 -13.09
CA THR A 199 6.78 29.16 -14.43
C THR A 199 6.88 27.68 -14.76
N ILE A 200 5.80 27.10 -15.32
CA ILE A 200 5.78 25.70 -15.74
C ILE A 200 6.65 25.57 -16.99
N ILE A 201 7.83 24.98 -16.82
CA ILE A 201 8.79 24.74 -17.90
C ILE A 201 8.63 23.36 -18.54
N LEU A 202 7.95 22.44 -17.84
CA LEU A 202 7.62 21.12 -18.36
C LEU A 202 6.26 20.69 -17.80
N GLU A 203 5.32 20.39 -18.67
CA GLU A 203 4.09 19.70 -18.31
C GLU A 203 4.06 18.36 -19.03
N ASN A 204 4.36 17.29 -18.30
CA ASN A 204 4.29 15.94 -18.82
C ASN A 204 2.95 15.32 -18.38
N ARG A 205 2.07 15.12 -19.35
CA ARG A 205 0.81 14.39 -19.15
C ARG A 205 0.98 12.99 -19.69
N LYS A 206 0.79 12.00 -18.82
CA LYS A 206 0.82 10.60 -19.20
C LYS A 206 -0.44 9.91 -18.71
N ALA A 207 -0.79 8.81 -19.37
CA ALA A 207 -1.77 7.88 -18.82
C ALA A 207 -1.30 7.44 -17.42
N GLY A 208 -2.17 7.60 -16.43
CA GLY A 208 -1.88 7.23 -15.06
C GLY A 208 -1.92 5.72 -14.87
N GLU A 209 -1.06 5.22 -13.99
CA GLU A 209 -1.06 3.83 -13.58
C GLU A 209 -1.69 3.68 -12.19
N ASN A 210 -2.55 2.68 -11.98
CA ASN A 210 -3.18 2.44 -10.67
C ASN A 210 -2.16 2.32 -9.53
N LYS A 211 -0.94 1.83 -9.79
CA LYS A 211 0.16 1.79 -8.80
C LYS A 211 0.57 3.17 -8.28
N GLN A 212 0.55 4.19 -9.14
CA GLN A 212 0.84 5.57 -8.73
C GLN A 212 -0.25 6.05 -7.76
N LEU A 213 -1.52 5.88 -8.12
CA LEU A 213 -2.64 6.30 -7.29
C LEU A 213 -2.70 5.52 -5.95
N LEU A 214 -2.39 4.22 -5.97
CA LEU A 214 -2.20 3.40 -4.77
C LEU A 214 -1.13 3.99 -3.85
N GLY A 215 0.03 4.37 -4.39
CA GLY A 215 1.09 5.01 -3.63
C GLY A 215 0.65 6.34 -3.01
N MET A 216 -0.06 7.17 -3.77
CA MET A 216 -0.55 8.46 -3.29
C MET A 216 -1.60 8.33 -2.18
N LEU A 217 -2.56 7.41 -2.33
CA LEU A 217 -3.56 7.11 -1.30
C LEU A 217 -2.92 6.49 -0.04
N SER A 218 -1.95 5.60 -0.23
CA SER A 218 -1.18 5.01 0.87
C SER A 218 -0.38 6.06 1.63
N TYR A 219 0.20 7.04 0.94
CA TYR A 219 0.90 8.16 1.57
C TYR A 219 -0.04 9.02 2.42
N ILE A 220 -1.24 9.32 1.93
CA ILE A 220 -2.28 10.04 2.70
C ILE A 220 -2.66 9.23 3.95
N ASP A 221 -2.99 7.94 3.80
CA ASP A 221 -3.34 7.06 4.93
C ASP A 221 -2.20 6.96 5.96
N HIS A 222 -0.95 6.87 5.51
CA HIS A 222 0.21 6.81 6.38
C HIS A 222 0.36 8.06 7.26
N VAL A 223 0.17 9.25 6.69
CA VAL A 223 0.20 10.52 7.44
C VAL A 223 -0.99 10.64 8.39
N ASP A 224 -2.18 10.23 7.96
CA ASP A 224 -3.37 10.19 8.82
C ASP A 224 -3.16 9.27 10.04
N ARG A 225 -2.61 8.07 9.82
CA ARG A 225 -2.29 7.12 10.89
C ARG A 225 -1.24 7.63 11.86
N PHE A 226 -0.22 8.32 11.35
CA PHE A 226 0.78 8.97 12.19
C PHE A 226 0.12 9.98 13.14
N ASN A 227 -0.78 10.82 12.63
CA ASN A 227 -1.51 11.77 13.47
C ASN A 227 -2.47 11.07 14.45
N HIS A 228 -3.15 10.01 14.02
CA HIS A 228 -4.04 9.23 14.89
C HIS A 228 -3.28 8.59 16.05
N LYS A 229 -2.14 7.95 15.76
CA LYS A 229 -1.24 7.37 16.78
C LYS A 229 -0.81 8.43 17.78
N LEU A 230 -0.37 9.60 17.30
CA LEU A 230 0.03 10.70 18.18
C LEU A 230 -1.13 11.23 19.02
N ALA A 231 -2.35 11.31 18.48
CA ALA A 231 -3.49 11.78 19.24
C ALA A 231 -3.80 10.83 20.41
N ILE A 232 -3.81 9.51 20.16
CA ILE A 232 -3.99 8.49 21.19
C ILE A 232 -2.89 8.60 22.26
N GLU A 233 -1.62 8.64 21.85
CA GLU A 233 -0.47 8.74 22.77
C GLU A 233 -0.52 9.99 23.66
N ASN A 234 -1.17 11.07 23.20
CA ASN A 234 -1.30 12.32 23.95
C ASN A 234 -2.67 12.50 24.60
N GLY A 235 -3.55 11.48 24.60
CA GLY A 235 -4.89 11.55 25.18
C GLY A 235 -5.79 12.61 24.53
N ARG A 236 -5.60 12.88 23.23
CA ARG A 236 -6.36 13.89 22.47
C ARG A 236 -7.33 13.23 21.50
N GLU A 237 -8.43 13.92 21.25
CA GLU A 237 -9.30 13.59 20.14
C GLU A 237 -8.58 13.79 18.80
N PHE A 238 -8.99 13.01 17.80
CA PHE A 238 -8.46 13.10 16.45
C PHE A 238 -9.57 13.34 15.44
N GLU A 239 -9.23 14.09 14.40
CA GLU A 239 -10.13 14.34 13.29
C GLU A 239 -10.45 13.04 12.54
N SER A 240 -11.74 12.80 12.29
CA SER A 240 -12.18 11.62 11.55
C SER A 240 -11.56 11.57 10.15
N THR A 241 -10.99 10.42 9.82
CA THR A 241 -10.41 10.11 8.50
C THR A 241 -11.35 9.24 7.65
N ALA A 242 -12.58 8.98 8.13
CA ALA A 242 -13.48 7.97 7.56
C ALA A 242 -13.74 8.18 6.05
N GLY A 243 -13.95 9.43 5.61
CA GLY A 243 -14.14 9.73 4.18
C GLY A 243 -12.90 9.42 3.32
N ARG A 244 -11.69 9.60 3.86
CA ARG A 244 -10.43 9.29 3.17
C ARG A 244 -10.18 7.79 3.12
N VAL A 245 -10.46 7.08 4.22
CA VAL A 245 -10.43 5.61 4.27
C VAL A 245 -11.45 5.02 3.29
N ALA A 246 -12.66 5.57 3.23
CA ALA A 246 -13.69 5.13 2.28
C ALA A 246 -13.28 5.36 0.82
N LEU A 247 -12.64 6.50 0.49
CA LEU A 247 -12.08 6.74 -0.83
C LEU A 247 -11.00 5.73 -1.18
N PHE A 248 -10.11 5.42 -0.23
CA PHE A 248 -9.04 4.44 -0.45
C PHE A 248 -9.62 3.03 -0.63
N ARG A 249 -10.57 2.60 0.21
CA ARG A 249 -11.30 1.34 0.03
C ARG A 249 -11.93 1.25 -1.35
N ARG A 250 -12.63 2.29 -1.78
CA ARG A 250 -13.27 2.35 -3.10
C ARG A 250 -12.26 2.19 -4.23
N PHE A 251 -11.10 2.84 -4.12
CA PHE A 251 -10.00 2.65 -5.07
C PHE A 251 -9.53 1.19 -5.11
N LEU A 252 -9.29 0.57 -3.94
CA LEU A 252 -8.88 -0.83 -3.87
C LEU A 252 -9.95 -1.75 -4.48
N TYR A 253 -11.23 -1.47 -4.24
CA TYR A 253 -12.32 -2.26 -4.82
C TYR A 253 -12.39 -2.10 -6.33
N PHE A 254 -12.17 -0.89 -6.85
CA PHE A 254 -12.08 -0.66 -8.28
C PHE A 254 -10.93 -1.46 -8.90
N ASP A 255 -9.73 -1.35 -8.35
CA ASP A 255 -8.53 -2.03 -8.88
C ASP A 255 -8.58 -3.56 -8.74
N LEU A 256 -9.16 -4.07 -7.64
CA LEU A 256 -9.21 -5.50 -7.36
C LEU A 256 -10.37 -6.21 -8.05
N PHE A 257 -11.52 -5.56 -8.21
CA PHE A 257 -12.78 -6.23 -8.57
C PHE A 257 -13.50 -5.64 -9.78
N TYR A 258 -13.30 -4.36 -10.10
CA TYR A 258 -13.97 -3.71 -11.24
C TYR A 258 -13.09 -3.66 -12.50
N GLY A 259 -11.88 -3.10 -12.38
CA GLY A 259 -10.89 -2.97 -13.45
C GLY A 259 -10.10 -4.26 -13.72
N LEU A 260 -10.78 -5.41 -13.72
CA LEU A 260 -10.16 -6.73 -13.83
C LEU A 260 -9.47 -6.95 -15.18
N ARG A 261 -8.35 -7.68 -15.15
CA ARG A 261 -7.63 -8.18 -16.33
C ARG A 261 -7.84 -9.68 -16.59
N GLU A 262 -8.38 -10.38 -15.60
CA GLU A 262 -8.73 -11.79 -15.61
C GLU A 262 -9.81 -12.02 -14.55
N PRO A 263 -10.61 -13.11 -14.63
CA PRO A 263 -11.57 -13.45 -13.58
C PRO A 263 -10.88 -13.62 -12.23
N ILE A 264 -11.56 -13.21 -11.15
CA ILE A 264 -11.05 -13.39 -9.78
C ILE A 264 -12.00 -14.25 -8.96
N ILE A 265 -11.43 -15.20 -8.21
CA ILE A 265 -12.12 -16.01 -7.22
C ILE A 265 -11.78 -15.51 -5.82
N VAL A 266 -12.81 -15.21 -5.02
CA VAL A 266 -12.72 -14.82 -3.62
C VAL A 266 -13.34 -15.95 -2.80
N CYS A 267 -12.50 -16.81 -2.23
CA CYS A 267 -12.95 -17.88 -1.33
C CYS A 267 -13.18 -17.35 0.09
N GLU A 268 -13.92 -18.06 0.92
CA GLU A 268 -14.07 -17.72 2.33
C GLU A 268 -12.73 -17.79 3.09
N GLY A 269 -11.96 -18.86 2.85
CA GLY A 269 -10.70 -19.12 3.50
C GLY A 269 -9.47 -18.98 2.59
N LYS A 270 -8.30 -18.85 3.21
CA LYS A 270 -7.00 -18.88 2.53
C LYS A 270 -6.60 -20.29 2.06
N THR A 271 -7.15 -21.33 2.67
CA THR A 271 -6.90 -22.75 2.36
C THR A 271 -7.56 -23.16 1.06
N ASP A 272 -8.77 -22.67 0.81
CA ASP A 272 -9.60 -22.98 -0.35
C ASP A 272 -8.91 -22.57 -1.67
N ASN A 273 -8.19 -21.44 -1.63
CA ASN A 273 -7.33 -21.01 -2.71
C ASN A 273 -6.31 -22.09 -3.11
N VAL A 274 -5.74 -22.81 -2.14
CA VAL A 274 -4.76 -23.86 -2.41
C VAL A 274 -5.44 -25.07 -3.04
N TYR A 275 -6.58 -25.49 -2.48
CA TYR A 275 -7.35 -26.62 -3.00
C TYR A 275 -7.75 -26.41 -4.46
N LEU A 276 -8.38 -25.27 -4.77
CA LEU A 276 -8.85 -24.97 -6.13
C LEU A 276 -7.70 -24.78 -7.12
N ARG A 277 -6.58 -24.18 -6.69
CA ARG A 277 -5.39 -24.07 -7.56
C ARG A 277 -4.83 -25.43 -7.94
N CYS A 278 -4.86 -26.40 -7.02
CA CYS A 278 -4.42 -27.77 -7.30
C CYS A 278 -5.44 -28.50 -8.17
N ALA A 279 -6.73 -28.40 -7.85
CA ALA A 279 -7.81 -29.01 -8.62
C ALA A 279 -7.84 -28.53 -10.08
N ILE A 280 -7.78 -27.22 -10.33
CA ILE A 280 -7.79 -26.67 -11.70
C ILE A 280 -6.58 -27.16 -12.52
N LYS A 281 -5.41 -27.31 -11.89
CA LYS A 281 -4.21 -27.82 -12.56
C LYS A 281 -4.33 -29.31 -12.87
N ALA A 282 -4.78 -30.10 -11.90
CA ALA A 282 -4.98 -31.54 -12.06
C ALA A 282 -6.04 -31.84 -13.14
N LEU A 283 -7.11 -31.04 -13.19
CA LEU A 283 -8.22 -31.17 -14.12
C LEU A 283 -8.08 -30.27 -15.36
N SER A 284 -6.87 -29.82 -15.68
CA SER A 284 -6.59 -28.87 -16.76
C SER A 284 -7.07 -29.35 -18.13
N ALA A 285 -7.03 -30.66 -18.40
CA ALA A 285 -7.55 -31.27 -19.62
C ALA A 285 -9.09 -31.14 -19.74
N THR A 286 -9.80 -31.20 -18.61
CA THR A 286 -11.27 -31.04 -18.57
C THR A 286 -11.70 -29.57 -18.61
N TYR A 287 -10.89 -28.66 -18.05
CA TYR A 287 -11.21 -27.22 -17.96
C TYR A 287 -10.18 -26.32 -18.66
N PRO A 288 -10.00 -26.43 -19.99
CA PRO A 288 -9.00 -25.67 -20.75
C PRO A 288 -9.26 -24.15 -20.74
N SER A 289 -10.48 -23.71 -20.41
CA SER A 289 -10.81 -22.29 -20.25
C SER A 289 -10.22 -21.66 -18.98
N LEU A 290 -9.91 -22.47 -17.95
CA LEU A 290 -9.34 -22.01 -16.67
C LEU A 290 -7.81 -22.03 -16.65
N VAL A 291 -7.17 -22.57 -17.68
CA VAL A 291 -5.71 -22.69 -17.78
C VAL A 291 -5.16 -22.25 -19.13
N GLU A 292 -3.93 -21.78 -19.11
CA GLU A 292 -3.05 -21.60 -20.26
C GLU A 292 -2.10 -22.80 -20.33
N ALA A 293 -1.90 -23.33 -21.55
CA ALA A 293 -1.05 -24.49 -21.77
C ALA A 293 0.40 -24.22 -21.32
N GLY A 294 1.02 -25.19 -20.65
CA GLY A 294 2.38 -25.08 -20.13
C GLY A 294 2.71 -26.18 -19.11
N ALA A 295 3.97 -26.30 -18.72
CA ALA A 295 4.44 -27.26 -17.72
C ALA A 295 5.15 -26.53 -16.55
N PRO A 296 4.48 -26.29 -15.40
CA PRO A 296 3.08 -26.62 -15.09
C PRO A 296 2.08 -25.65 -15.73
N PRO A 297 0.79 -26.04 -15.88
CA PRO A 297 -0.26 -25.16 -16.42
C PRO A 297 -0.39 -23.87 -15.62
N LYS A 298 -0.52 -22.74 -16.33
CA LYS A 298 -0.73 -21.42 -15.73
C LYS A 298 -2.22 -21.13 -15.64
N LEU A 299 -2.68 -20.65 -14.49
CA LEU A 299 -4.11 -20.36 -14.29
C LEU A 299 -4.49 -19.08 -15.07
N LYS A 300 -5.67 -19.11 -15.71
CA LYS A 300 -6.33 -17.94 -16.32
C LYS A 300 -7.26 -17.21 -15.35
N VAL A 301 -7.26 -17.63 -14.08
CA VAL A 301 -8.05 -17.04 -13.00
C VAL A 301 -7.13 -16.64 -11.86
N ARG A 302 -7.41 -15.48 -11.28
CA ARG A 302 -6.73 -14.97 -10.09
C ARG A 302 -7.48 -15.42 -8.83
N PHE A 303 -6.75 -15.72 -7.77
CA PHE A 303 -7.32 -15.94 -6.44
C PHE A 303 -7.03 -14.74 -5.55
N TYR A 304 -8.04 -14.23 -4.86
CA TYR A 304 -7.85 -13.18 -3.87
C TYR A 304 -7.03 -13.70 -2.70
N LYS A 305 -5.93 -13.02 -2.40
CA LYS A 305 -5.03 -13.40 -1.31
C LYS A 305 -5.32 -12.54 -0.09
N TYR A 306 -5.84 -13.18 0.95
CA TYR A 306 -5.93 -12.57 2.27
C TYR A 306 -4.53 -12.26 2.79
N ALA A 307 -4.24 -10.99 2.96
CA ALA A 307 -2.96 -10.52 3.47
C ALA A 307 -3.24 -9.66 4.71
N GLU A 308 -2.51 -9.92 5.80
CA GLU A 308 -2.47 -9.12 7.03
C GLU A 308 -1.71 -7.82 6.77
N THR A 309 -2.22 -7.05 5.82
CA THR A 309 -1.64 -5.82 5.29
C THR A 309 -2.64 -4.70 5.48
N ARG A 310 -2.14 -3.47 5.44
CA ARG A 310 -3.01 -2.29 5.53
C ARG A 310 -4.11 -2.27 4.47
N THR A 311 -3.85 -2.78 3.27
CA THR A 311 -4.87 -2.93 2.23
C THR A 311 -5.98 -3.91 2.62
N GLY A 312 -5.65 -4.99 3.33
CA GLY A 312 -6.63 -5.94 3.89
C GLY A 312 -7.52 -5.29 4.97
N GLU A 313 -6.92 -4.49 5.86
CA GLU A 313 -7.66 -3.71 6.86
C GLU A 313 -8.62 -2.70 6.21
N ILE A 314 -8.16 -1.95 5.20
CA ILE A 314 -8.95 -0.91 4.53
C ILE A 314 -10.09 -1.51 3.69
N THR A 315 -9.83 -2.65 3.05
CA THR A 315 -10.87 -3.40 2.32
C THR A 315 -11.85 -4.11 3.23
N GLU A 316 -11.48 -4.30 4.49
CA GLU A 316 -12.18 -5.11 5.49
C GLU A 316 -12.40 -6.56 5.03
N LEU A 317 -11.52 -7.04 4.14
CA LEU A 317 -11.51 -8.39 3.59
C LEU A 317 -10.45 -9.23 4.30
N THR A 318 -10.76 -9.66 5.52
CA THR A 318 -9.86 -10.45 6.38
C THR A 318 -10.08 -11.96 6.29
N GLY A 319 -10.99 -12.41 5.42
CA GLY A 319 -11.46 -13.80 5.35
C GLY A 319 -12.72 -14.05 6.16
N GLY A 320 -13.31 -15.23 5.99
CA GLY A 320 -14.54 -15.65 6.65
C GLY A 320 -15.81 -14.98 6.08
N VAL A 321 -16.96 -15.50 6.50
CA VAL A 321 -18.30 -14.98 6.17
C VAL A 321 -18.42 -13.46 6.37
N GLY A 322 -17.89 -12.93 7.48
CA GLY A 322 -17.99 -11.51 7.80
C GLY A 322 -17.32 -10.60 6.76
N GLY A 323 -16.12 -10.96 6.29
CA GLY A 323 -15.42 -10.24 5.23
C GLY A 323 -16.18 -10.29 3.91
N ILE A 324 -16.69 -11.47 3.54
CA ILE A 324 -17.51 -11.64 2.34
C ILE A 324 -18.75 -10.74 2.37
N CYS A 325 -19.51 -10.75 3.47
CA CYS A 325 -20.69 -9.90 3.63
C CYS A 325 -20.38 -8.41 3.44
N LYS A 326 -19.22 -7.94 3.93
CA LYS A 326 -18.76 -6.56 3.73
C LYS A 326 -18.42 -6.27 2.28
N LEU A 327 -17.69 -7.18 1.60
CA LEU A 327 -17.41 -7.05 0.17
C LEU A 327 -18.70 -6.92 -0.64
N LEU A 328 -19.67 -7.83 -0.43
CA LEU A 328 -20.94 -7.80 -1.17
C LEU A 328 -21.64 -6.45 -1.02
N LYS A 329 -21.75 -5.93 0.23
CA LYS A 329 -22.42 -4.67 0.53
C LYS A 329 -21.66 -3.46 -0.03
N HIS A 330 -20.38 -3.33 0.29
CA HIS A 330 -19.57 -2.19 -0.12
C HIS A 330 -19.40 -2.12 -1.64
N TYR A 331 -19.10 -3.26 -2.29
CA TYR A 331 -18.94 -3.32 -3.74
C TYR A 331 -20.25 -3.00 -4.46
N HIS A 332 -21.38 -3.53 -3.97
CA HIS A 332 -22.68 -3.19 -4.53
C HIS A 332 -22.97 -1.68 -4.47
N THR A 333 -22.77 -1.06 -3.31
CA THR A 333 -22.94 0.39 -3.14
C THR A 333 -22.02 1.19 -4.07
N ASP A 334 -20.74 0.82 -4.16
CA ASP A 334 -19.78 1.53 -5.02
C ASP A 334 -20.10 1.35 -6.51
N VAL A 335 -20.52 0.16 -6.95
CA VAL A 335 -20.99 -0.08 -8.32
C VAL A 335 -22.23 0.76 -8.65
N GLN A 336 -23.20 0.83 -7.74
CA GLN A 336 -24.44 1.58 -7.98
C GLN A 336 -24.19 3.09 -8.08
N HIS A 337 -23.33 3.64 -7.21
CA HIS A 337 -23.24 5.09 -7.03
C HIS A 337 -21.95 5.71 -7.58
N CYS A 338 -20.86 4.98 -7.66
CA CYS A 338 -19.54 5.56 -7.92
C CYS A 338 -18.85 5.03 -9.18
N PHE A 339 -18.96 3.74 -9.49
CA PHE A 339 -18.30 3.15 -10.66
C PHE A 339 -19.16 3.33 -11.91
N LYS A 340 -18.76 4.28 -12.75
CA LYS A 340 -19.39 4.64 -14.04
C LYS A 340 -18.48 4.40 -15.25
N ALA A 341 -17.27 3.91 -15.01
CA ALA A 341 -16.35 3.43 -16.04
C ALA A 341 -17.01 2.35 -16.93
N PRO A 342 -16.42 2.05 -18.11
CA PRO A 342 -16.91 0.98 -18.97
C PRO A 342 -17.07 -0.34 -18.20
N ALA A 343 -18.06 -1.13 -18.61
CA ALA A 343 -18.40 -2.38 -17.95
C ALA A 343 -17.14 -3.27 -17.77
N PRO A 344 -16.97 -3.92 -16.59
CA PRO A 344 -15.87 -4.84 -16.38
C PRO A 344 -15.81 -5.92 -17.46
N ARG A 345 -14.61 -6.41 -17.77
CA ARG A 345 -14.43 -7.45 -18.79
C ARG A 345 -14.54 -8.88 -18.24
N PHE A 346 -14.43 -9.03 -16.92
CA PHE A 346 -14.36 -10.33 -16.26
C PHE A 346 -15.20 -10.36 -14.97
N PRO A 347 -15.69 -11.54 -14.57
CA PRO A 347 -16.48 -11.69 -13.36
C PRO A 347 -15.61 -11.73 -12.09
N VAL A 348 -16.22 -11.31 -10.98
CA VAL A 348 -15.80 -11.56 -9.61
C VAL A 348 -16.65 -12.71 -9.08
N ILE A 349 -16.00 -13.79 -8.68
CA ILE A 349 -16.65 -15.02 -8.24
C ILE A 349 -16.36 -15.20 -6.75
N VAL A 350 -17.36 -14.99 -5.91
CA VAL A 350 -17.25 -15.25 -4.47
C VAL A 350 -17.69 -16.69 -4.22
N LEU A 351 -16.75 -17.56 -3.87
CA LEU A 351 -17.04 -18.96 -3.53
C LEU A 351 -17.27 -19.06 -2.01
N ILE A 352 -18.40 -19.62 -1.62
CA ILE A 352 -18.78 -19.83 -0.22
C ILE A 352 -19.08 -21.30 0.05
N ASP A 353 -18.79 -21.75 1.27
CA ASP A 353 -19.31 -23.02 1.76
C ASP A 353 -20.84 -22.92 1.88
N ASN A 354 -21.53 -24.05 1.75
CA ASN A 354 -22.98 -24.15 1.81
C ASN A 354 -23.42 -24.79 3.13
N ASP A 355 -22.91 -24.22 4.21
CA ASP A 355 -23.14 -24.61 5.58
C ASP A 355 -23.97 -23.56 6.34
N LYS A 356 -23.97 -23.62 7.68
CA LYS A 356 -24.66 -22.62 8.52
C LYS A 356 -24.10 -21.20 8.33
N GLY A 357 -22.81 -21.05 8.04
CA GLY A 357 -22.15 -19.76 7.82
C GLY A 357 -22.72 -19.02 6.60
N ALA A 358 -23.08 -19.76 5.55
CA ALA A 358 -23.69 -19.24 4.33
C ALA A 358 -24.97 -18.43 4.57
N HIS A 359 -25.67 -18.68 5.68
CA HIS A 359 -26.92 -18.00 6.04
C HIS A 359 -26.80 -16.47 6.03
N SER A 360 -25.70 -15.93 6.59
CA SER A 360 -25.45 -14.49 6.65
C SER A 360 -25.17 -13.91 5.26
N VAL A 361 -24.51 -14.69 4.40
CA VAL A 361 -24.25 -14.31 3.01
C VAL A 361 -25.57 -14.24 2.24
N TYR A 362 -26.43 -15.25 2.39
CA TYR A 362 -27.76 -15.27 1.77
C TYR A 362 -28.67 -14.13 2.24
N GLU A 363 -28.56 -13.69 3.51
CA GLU A 363 -29.26 -12.50 4.00
C GLU A 363 -28.75 -11.21 3.37
N ALA A 364 -27.42 -11.05 3.30
CA ALA A 364 -26.82 -9.92 2.62
C ALA A 364 -27.27 -9.86 1.15
N LEU A 365 -27.31 -11.00 0.46
CA LEU A 365 -27.79 -11.12 -0.91
C LEU A 365 -29.27 -10.75 -1.05
N ALA A 366 -30.14 -11.21 -0.14
CA ALA A 366 -31.56 -10.82 -0.14
C ALA A 366 -31.73 -9.30 0.01
N GLY A 367 -30.97 -8.70 0.93
CA GLY A 367 -30.99 -7.26 1.18
C GLY A 367 -30.50 -6.42 -0.01
N ILE A 368 -29.49 -6.93 -0.72
CA ILE A 368 -28.89 -6.29 -1.91
C ILE A 368 -29.80 -6.43 -3.13
N THR A 369 -30.24 -7.66 -3.44
CA THR A 369 -30.99 -7.97 -4.66
C THR A 369 -32.48 -7.63 -4.56
N LYS A 370 -32.99 -7.38 -3.34
CA LYS A 370 -34.41 -7.22 -3.02
C LYS A 370 -35.26 -8.43 -3.45
N LYS A 371 -34.64 -9.62 -3.52
CA LYS A 371 -35.29 -10.90 -3.85
C LYS A 371 -35.38 -11.79 -2.61
N LYS A 372 -36.15 -12.87 -2.73
CA LYS A 372 -36.25 -13.91 -1.69
C LYS A 372 -34.85 -14.45 -1.36
N LYS A 373 -34.61 -14.70 -0.07
CA LYS A 373 -33.37 -15.27 0.44
C LYS A 373 -33.03 -16.57 -0.30
N PRO A 374 -31.84 -16.68 -0.91
CA PRO A 374 -31.39 -17.90 -1.56
C PRO A 374 -31.34 -19.09 -0.58
N GLN A 375 -31.64 -20.28 -1.09
CA GLN A 375 -31.58 -21.54 -0.32
C GLN A 375 -30.26 -22.32 -0.53
N GLY A 376 -29.35 -21.79 -1.37
CA GLY A 376 -28.09 -22.47 -1.72
C GLY A 376 -28.23 -23.61 -2.72
N LEU A 377 -29.37 -23.73 -3.42
CA LEU A 377 -29.61 -24.77 -4.42
C LEU A 377 -29.09 -24.39 -5.81
N ALA A 378 -29.08 -23.10 -6.13
CA ALA A 378 -28.64 -22.59 -7.43
C ALA A 378 -27.14 -22.81 -7.63
N ASP A 379 -26.73 -23.00 -8.89
CA ASP A 379 -25.31 -23.10 -9.26
C ASP A 379 -24.54 -21.81 -8.97
N PHE A 380 -25.19 -20.67 -9.20
CA PHE A 380 -24.67 -19.36 -8.87
C PHE A 380 -25.80 -18.36 -8.62
N ILE A 381 -25.46 -17.25 -8.00
CA ILE A 381 -26.34 -16.12 -7.74
C ILE A 381 -25.67 -14.86 -8.30
N HIS A 382 -26.26 -14.26 -9.33
CA HIS A 382 -25.84 -12.95 -9.82
C HIS A 382 -26.24 -11.86 -8.82
N VAL A 383 -25.28 -11.07 -8.36
CA VAL A 383 -25.49 -10.07 -7.30
C VAL A 383 -25.71 -8.69 -7.91
N THR A 384 -24.73 -8.19 -8.65
CA THR A 384 -24.73 -6.87 -9.31
C THR A 384 -23.55 -6.79 -10.28
N SER A 385 -23.68 -6.05 -11.39
CA SER A 385 -22.62 -5.87 -12.38
C SER A 385 -21.91 -7.20 -12.71
N ASN A 386 -20.61 -7.31 -12.44
CA ASN A 386 -19.76 -8.48 -12.65
C ASN A 386 -19.61 -9.39 -11.42
N LEU A 387 -20.36 -9.18 -10.34
CA LEU A 387 -20.23 -9.91 -9.08
C LEU A 387 -21.23 -11.06 -8.97
N TYR A 388 -20.70 -12.24 -8.66
CA TYR A 388 -21.43 -13.50 -8.49
C TYR A 388 -21.06 -14.17 -7.17
N VAL A 389 -22.02 -14.89 -6.59
CA VAL A 389 -21.79 -15.82 -5.47
C VAL A 389 -22.04 -17.24 -5.95
N VAL A 390 -21.09 -18.13 -5.67
CA VAL A 390 -21.16 -19.56 -5.97
C VAL A 390 -21.12 -20.30 -4.64
N PRO A 391 -22.22 -20.95 -4.21
CA PRO A 391 -22.15 -21.86 -3.08
C PRO A 391 -21.59 -23.22 -3.52
N THR A 392 -20.94 -23.95 -2.61
CA THR A 392 -20.64 -25.36 -2.83
C THR A 392 -21.94 -26.15 -3.11
N PRO A 393 -21.91 -27.16 -4.01
CA PRO A 393 -23.06 -28.04 -4.23
C PRO A 393 -23.57 -28.66 -2.93
N ARG A 394 -24.89 -28.71 -2.74
CA ARG A 394 -25.51 -29.41 -1.60
C ARG A 394 -25.23 -30.91 -1.71
N GLY A 395 -25.05 -31.56 -0.56
CA GLY A 395 -24.85 -32.99 -0.50
C GLY A 395 -26.16 -33.77 -0.64
N PRO A 396 -26.10 -35.11 -0.54
CA PRO A 396 -27.28 -35.96 -0.56
C PRO A 396 -28.33 -35.50 0.46
N ASN A 397 -29.61 -35.58 0.10
CA ASN A 397 -30.73 -35.11 0.92
C ASN A 397 -30.63 -33.61 1.32
N ASN A 398 -30.01 -32.79 0.46
CA ASN A 398 -29.84 -31.35 0.67
C ASN A 398 -28.98 -31.02 1.92
N SER A 399 -28.03 -31.88 2.25
CA SER A 399 -27.13 -31.66 3.38
C SER A 399 -26.22 -30.45 3.16
N GLU A 400 -25.78 -29.84 4.26
CA GLU A 400 -24.72 -28.82 4.28
C GLU A 400 -23.42 -29.40 3.71
N THR A 401 -22.63 -28.56 3.06
CA THR A 401 -21.31 -28.93 2.50
C THR A 401 -20.31 -27.81 2.69
N ALA A 402 -19.06 -28.19 2.90
CA ALA A 402 -17.90 -27.32 2.83
C ALA A 402 -16.97 -27.79 1.71
N ILE A 403 -16.01 -26.95 1.30
CA ILE A 403 -15.09 -27.29 0.22
C ILE A 403 -14.27 -28.57 0.49
N GLU A 404 -14.00 -28.89 1.75
CA GLU A 404 -13.28 -30.12 2.10
C GLU A 404 -14.08 -31.40 1.84
N ASP A 405 -15.41 -31.34 1.68
CA ASP A 405 -16.25 -32.50 1.37
C ASP A 405 -16.07 -33.03 -0.06
N PHE A 406 -15.32 -32.31 -0.90
CA PHE A 406 -15.03 -32.67 -2.29
C PHE A 406 -13.70 -33.40 -2.47
N PHE A 407 -12.98 -33.69 -1.36
CA PHE A 407 -11.87 -34.64 -1.34
C PHE A 407 -12.37 -36.06 -1.07
N ASP A 408 -11.64 -37.05 -1.58
CA ASP A 408 -11.91 -38.44 -1.24
C ASP A 408 -11.53 -38.78 0.21
N GLU A 409 -12.09 -39.88 0.72
CA GLU A 409 -11.87 -40.31 2.09
C GLU A 409 -10.40 -40.62 2.38
N ALA A 410 -9.66 -41.12 1.38
CA ALA A 410 -8.23 -41.40 1.50
C ALA A 410 -7.43 -40.12 1.77
N THR A 411 -7.67 -39.06 1.01
CA THR A 411 -7.00 -37.77 1.20
C THR A 411 -7.37 -37.16 2.56
N LEU A 412 -8.63 -37.25 2.96
CA LEU A 412 -9.10 -36.70 4.25
C LEU A 412 -8.55 -37.45 5.48
N LYS A 413 -8.21 -38.73 5.34
CA LYS A 413 -7.61 -39.56 6.39
C LYS A 413 -6.09 -39.51 6.44
N GLU A 414 -5.45 -38.75 5.54
CA GLU A 414 -4.00 -38.63 5.50
C GLU A 414 -3.45 -38.12 6.84
N GLU A 415 -2.48 -38.84 7.40
CA GLU A 415 -1.84 -38.48 8.67
C GLU A 415 -0.56 -37.68 8.44
N LEU A 416 -0.33 -36.64 9.25
CA LEU A 416 0.89 -35.85 9.24
C LEU A 416 1.64 -36.02 10.56
N ASN A 417 2.74 -36.77 10.53
CA ASN A 417 3.55 -37.09 11.71
C ASN A 417 2.70 -37.70 12.85
N GLY A 418 1.84 -38.67 12.52
CA GLY A 418 0.93 -39.33 13.46
C GLY A 418 -0.25 -38.47 13.94
N ARG A 419 -0.47 -37.30 13.34
CA ARG A 419 -1.62 -36.43 13.62
C ARG A 419 -2.69 -36.59 12.54
N LYS A 420 -3.96 -36.54 12.95
CA LYS A 420 -5.14 -36.65 12.06
C LYS A 420 -5.67 -35.28 11.64
N PHE A 421 -6.30 -35.21 10.47
CA PHE A 421 -6.91 -33.98 10.01
C PHE A 421 -8.15 -33.63 10.85
N ASP A 422 -8.22 -32.40 11.36
CA ASP A 422 -9.44 -31.83 11.94
C ASP A 422 -9.79 -30.54 11.18
N ARG A 423 -11.08 -30.43 10.87
CA ARG A 423 -11.66 -29.37 10.02
C ARG A 423 -12.10 -28.16 10.83
N SER A 424 -12.14 -28.27 12.17
CA SER A 424 -12.58 -27.19 13.05
C SER A 424 -11.55 -26.04 13.12
N ASN A 425 -12.00 -24.85 13.52
CA ASN A 425 -11.16 -23.63 13.50
C ASN A 425 -10.13 -23.53 14.65
N HIS A 426 -10.02 -24.52 15.54
CA HIS A 426 -9.17 -24.51 16.76
C HIS A 426 -8.29 -25.75 16.90
N THR A 427 -7.74 -26.21 15.78
CA THR A 427 -7.12 -27.54 15.67
C THR A 427 -5.65 -27.61 16.00
N ASP A 428 -4.93 -26.48 15.87
CA ASP A 428 -3.52 -26.43 16.22
C ASP A 428 -3.29 -26.48 17.75
N ASP A 429 -4.37 -26.31 18.54
CA ASP A 429 -4.39 -26.44 20.00
C ASP A 429 -4.76 -27.85 20.49
N LYS A 430 -5.18 -28.77 19.60
CA LYS A 430 -5.61 -30.12 19.97
C LYS A 430 -4.47 -31.15 19.80
N PRO A 431 -4.08 -31.88 20.86
CA PRO A 431 -3.10 -32.96 20.74
C PRO A 431 -3.55 -34.03 19.75
N GLY A 432 -2.65 -34.44 18.84
CA GLY A 432 -2.93 -35.50 17.87
C GLY A 432 -3.67 -35.06 16.60
N PHE A 433 -3.94 -33.76 16.42
CA PHE A 433 -4.62 -33.24 15.23
C PHE A 433 -3.79 -32.17 14.51
N TYR A 434 -4.09 -31.94 13.23
CA TYR A 434 -3.59 -30.81 12.45
C TYR A 434 -4.73 -30.11 11.71
N GLY A 435 -4.62 -28.79 11.54
CA GLY A 435 -5.68 -27.98 10.94
C GLY A 435 -5.66 -27.83 9.43
N LYS A 436 -6.67 -27.11 8.91
CA LYS A 436 -6.85 -26.81 7.48
C LYS A 436 -5.61 -26.20 6.82
N GLY A 437 -4.85 -25.36 7.53
CA GLY A 437 -3.62 -24.76 7.00
C GLY A 437 -2.54 -25.79 6.66
N HIS A 438 -2.34 -26.76 7.56
CA HIS A 438 -1.43 -27.89 7.34
C HIS A 438 -1.97 -28.84 6.26
N PHE A 439 -3.27 -29.13 6.26
CA PHE A 439 -3.90 -29.92 5.20
C PHE A 439 -3.65 -29.32 3.81
N ALA A 440 -3.92 -28.03 3.62
CA ALA A 440 -3.70 -27.34 2.37
C ALA A 440 -2.24 -27.37 1.90
N ARG A 441 -1.29 -27.03 2.78
CA ARG A 441 0.12 -26.92 2.40
C ARG A 441 0.83 -28.27 2.31
N ASP A 442 0.65 -29.12 3.31
CA ASP A 442 1.49 -30.29 3.54
C ASP A 442 0.88 -31.58 2.97
N VAL A 443 -0.45 -31.64 2.82
CA VAL A 443 -1.14 -32.75 2.11
C VAL A 443 -1.43 -32.33 0.68
N VAL A 444 -2.34 -31.36 0.49
CA VAL A 444 -2.89 -31.05 -0.84
C VAL A 444 -1.84 -30.52 -1.81
N ALA A 445 -1.10 -29.46 -1.44
CA ALA A 445 -0.15 -28.86 -2.36
C ALA A 445 1.07 -29.75 -2.66
N LYS A 446 1.59 -30.47 -1.66
CA LYS A 446 2.77 -31.35 -1.82
C LYS A 446 2.43 -32.65 -2.55
N LYS A 447 1.22 -33.19 -2.35
CA LYS A 447 0.76 -34.45 -2.95
C LYS A 447 -0.24 -34.25 -4.09
N ALA A 448 -0.29 -33.05 -4.67
CA ALA A 448 -1.26 -32.70 -5.73
C ALA A 448 -1.24 -33.66 -6.93
N GLY A 449 -0.09 -34.30 -7.22
CA GLY A 449 0.03 -35.26 -8.32
C GLY A 449 -0.59 -36.63 -8.04
N THR A 450 -0.92 -36.96 -6.79
CA THR A 450 -1.48 -38.26 -6.39
C THR A 450 -2.92 -38.17 -5.87
N ILE A 451 -3.40 -36.96 -5.59
CA ILE A 451 -4.75 -36.73 -5.06
C ILE A 451 -5.77 -36.77 -6.20
N ASN A 452 -6.89 -37.46 -5.96
CA ASN A 452 -8.04 -37.41 -6.84
C ASN A 452 -8.84 -36.13 -6.60
N PHE A 453 -8.94 -35.27 -7.62
CA PHE A 453 -9.70 -34.02 -7.58
C PHE A 453 -11.07 -34.11 -8.27
N ASP A 454 -11.54 -35.29 -8.66
CA ASP A 454 -12.80 -35.44 -9.41
C ASP A 454 -14.02 -34.83 -8.71
N GLY A 455 -14.08 -34.87 -7.37
CA GLY A 455 -15.13 -34.22 -6.60
C GLY A 455 -15.22 -32.70 -6.88
N PHE A 456 -14.08 -32.04 -7.12
CA PHE A 456 -14.03 -30.61 -7.42
C PHE A 456 -14.66 -30.24 -8.76
N LYS A 457 -14.90 -31.20 -9.67
CA LYS A 457 -15.60 -30.94 -10.94
C LYS A 457 -16.93 -30.23 -10.71
N ALA A 458 -17.70 -30.65 -9.70
CA ALA A 458 -18.99 -30.03 -9.37
C ALA A 458 -18.89 -28.54 -8.98
N ILE A 459 -17.76 -28.11 -8.41
CA ILE A 459 -17.49 -26.70 -8.10
C ILE A 459 -16.99 -25.96 -9.36
N LEU A 460 -16.06 -26.57 -10.09
CA LEU A 460 -15.48 -25.97 -11.30
C LEU A 460 -16.54 -25.76 -12.40
N ASP A 461 -17.47 -26.69 -12.57
CA ASP A 461 -18.62 -26.55 -13.48
C ASP A 461 -19.46 -25.30 -13.15
N ARG A 462 -19.67 -25.00 -11.87
CA ARG A 462 -20.38 -23.79 -11.44
C ARG A 462 -19.60 -22.52 -11.75
N ILE A 463 -18.28 -22.54 -11.61
CA ILE A 463 -17.39 -21.43 -11.98
C ILE A 463 -17.43 -21.18 -13.49
N ILE A 464 -17.45 -22.24 -14.31
CA ILE A 464 -17.61 -22.13 -15.76
C ILE A 464 -18.96 -21.50 -16.11
N LYS A 465 -20.06 -21.98 -15.51
CA LYS A 465 -21.40 -21.41 -15.71
C LYS A 465 -21.46 -19.91 -15.42
N VAL A 466 -20.76 -19.41 -14.40
CA VAL A 466 -20.65 -17.96 -14.13
C VAL A 466 -19.92 -17.23 -15.25
N THR A 467 -18.82 -17.81 -15.74
CA THR A 467 -18.05 -17.22 -16.83
C THR A 467 -18.89 -17.11 -18.09
N ASP A 468 -19.63 -18.16 -18.43
CA ASP A 468 -20.51 -18.22 -19.60
C ASP A 468 -21.68 -17.23 -19.48
N ASP A 469 -22.36 -17.18 -18.32
CA ASP A 469 -23.43 -16.20 -18.05
C ASP A 469 -22.93 -14.76 -18.18
N TYR A 470 -21.73 -14.48 -17.68
CA TYR A 470 -21.16 -13.15 -17.75
C TYR A 470 -20.78 -12.76 -19.19
N GLN A 471 -20.19 -13.67 -19.97
CA GLN A 471 -19.92 -13.42 -21.40
C GLN A 471 -21.22 -13.17 -22.18
N ALA A 472 -22.26 -13.96 -21.92
CA ALA A 472 -23.58 -13.75 -22.53
C ALA A 472 -24.20 -12.40 -22.17
N LYS A 473 -23.93 -11.86 -20.97
CA LYS A 473 -24.35 -10.51 -20.58
C LYS A 473 -23.56 -9.41 -21.28
N LEU A 474 -22.24 -9.60 -21.48
CA LEU A 474 -21.40 -8.63 -22.20
C LEU A 474 -21.71 -8.57 -23.70
N ALA A 475 -22.19 -9.67 -24.28
CA ALA A 475 -22.57 -9.75 -25.69
C ALA A 475 -23.94 -9.09 -25.99
N LYS A 476 -24.72 -8.72 -24.97
CA LYS A 476 -25.98 -8.00 -25.16
C LYS A 476 -25.67 -6.52 -25.47
N PRO A 477 -26.26 -5.98 -26.56
CA PRO A 477 -25.97 -4.62 -27.03
C PRO A 477 -26.35 -3.53 -26.04
#